data_AF-A0A841WTM6-F1
#
_entry.id   AF-A0A841WTM6-F1
#
_cell.length_a   1.000
_cell.length_b   1.000
_cell.length_c   1.000
_cell.angle_alpha   90.00
_cell.angle_beta   90.00
_cell.angle_gamma   90.00
#
_symmetry.space_group_name_H-M   'P 1'
#
loop_
_entity.id
_entity.type
_entity.pdbx_description
1 polymer ?
#
loop_
_entity_poly.entity_id
_entity_poly.type
_entity_poly.pdbx_seq_one_letter_code
_entity_poly.pdbx_strand_id
1 'polypeptide(L)'
;MNSIFTPEEITALSAEIDRQLIELRSAPDSALKQGEDKISDEKLLVKQTAAITNLTQENSQSFLQKFGRAAKSDLCQEGGMLNKQWKKWGDLDNKDAVERLGAVLVTMGFSGDVLSPLVVAVTVTIIHIGLKAFCEDYSSEVDHK
;
A
#
# COMPACT_ATOMS: atom_id res chain seq x y z
N MET A 1 8.65 -13.29 16.69
CA MET A 1 7.55 -12.35 16.41
C MET A 1 6.33 -13.18 16.12
N ASN A 2 5.24 -13.01 16.87
CA ASN A 2 3.98 -13.63 16.48
C ASN A 2 3.48 -12.85 15.26
N SER A 3 3.26 -13.55 14.15
CA SER A 3 2.67 -12.92 12.98
C SER A 3 1.24 -12.49 13.32
N ILE A 4 0.86 -11.32 12.81
CA ILE A 4 -0.45 -10.71 13.09
C ILE A 4 -1.57 -11.45 12.37
N PHE A 5 -1.20 -12.09 11.27
CA PHE A 5 -2.05 -12.95 10.47
C PHE A 5 -1.57 -14.39 10.60
N THR A 6 -2.50 -15.33 10.51
CA THR A 6 -2.19 -16.74 10.33
C THR A 6 -1.54 -16.99 8.96
N PRO A 7 -0.78 -18.10 8.78
CA PRO A 7 -0.21 -18.46 7.48
C PRO A 7 -1.27 -18.56 6.35
N GLU A 8 -2.47 -19.03 6.69
CA GLU A 8 -3.61 -19.12 5.77
C GLU A 8 -4.09 -17.72 5.36
N GLU A 9 -4.23 -16.80 6.31
CA GLU A 9 -4.60 -15.41 6.04
C GLU A 9 -3.55 -14.70 5.20
N ILE A 10 -2.26 -14.84 5.51
CA ILE A 10 -1.17 -14.25 4.71
C ILE A 10 -1.26 -14.73 3.26
N THR A 11 -1.51 -16.02 3.07
CA THR A 11 -1.63 -16.61 1.72
C THR A 11 -2.86 -16.05 0.99
N ALA A 12 -4.00 -15.94 1.67
CA ALA A 12 -5.21 -15.38 1.08
C ALA A 12 -5.06 -13.88 0.73
N LEU A 13 -4.48 -13.09 1.64
CA LEU A 13 -4.25 -11.66 1.45
C LEU A 13 -3.23 -11.40 0.33
N SER A 14 -2.17 -12.20 0.25
CA SER A 14 -1.22 -12.17 -0.86
C SER A 14 -1.91 -12.42 -2.20
N ALA A 15 -2.75 -13.45 -2.29
CA ALA A 15 -3.49 -13.76 -3.52
C ALA A 15 -4.48 -12.64 -3.89
N GLU A 16 -5.09 -11.99 -2.90
CA GLU A 16 -5.96 -10.84 -3.12
C GLU A 16 -5.19 -9.61 -3.64
N ILE A 17 -4.00 -9.34 -3.11
CA ILE A 17 -3.11 -8.29 -3.62
C ILE A 17 -2.75 -8.56 -5.09
N ASP A 18 -2.33 -9.79 -5.41
CA ASP A 18 -2.03 -10.19 -6.79
C ASP A 18 -3.24 -9.98 -7.72
N ARG A 19 -4.42 -10.41 -7.29
CA ARG A 19 -5.67 -10.22 -8.04
C ARG A 19 -5.92 -8.74 -8.33
N GLN A 20 -5.82 -7.87 -7.32
CA GLN A 20 -6.06 -6.44 -7.50
C GLN A 20 -5.00 -5.76 -8.37
N LEU A 21 -3.73 -6.17 -8.27
CA LEU A 21 -2.66 -5.68 -9.14
C LEU A 21 -2.89 -6.11 -10.60
N ILE A 22 -3.37 -7.34 -10.83
CA ILE A 22 -3.76 -7.82 -12.17
C ILE A 22 -4.96 -7.03 -12.69
N GLU A 23 -5.98 -6.78 -11.87
CA GLU A 23 -7.14 -5.95 -12.22
C GLU A 23 -6.69 -4.54 -12.66
N LEU A 24 -5.79 -3.91 -11.91
CA LEU A 24 -5.23 -2.58 -12.25
C LEU A 24 -4.43 -2.60 -13.55
N ARG A 25 -3.68 -3.68 -13.83
CA ARG A 25 -2.92 -3.86 -15.08
C ARG A 25 -3.80 -4.18 -16.29
N SER A 26 -4.94 -4.82 -16.05
CA SER A 26 -5.87 -5.30 -17.10
C SER A 26 -7.03 -4.34 -17.35
N ALA A 27 -7.12 -3.25 -16.58
CA ALA A 27 -8.15 -2.23 -16.76
C ALA A 27 -8.10 -1.73 -18.22
N PRO A 28 -9.17 -1.91 -19.01
CA PRO A 28 -9.12 -1.62 -20.42
C PRO A 28 -8.89 -0.13 -20.68
N ASP A 29 -8.06 0.13 -21.69
CA ASP A 29 -7.84 1.41 -22.38
C ASP A 29 -9.10 2.04 -22.99
N SER A 30 -10.31 1.73 -22.52
CA SER A 30 -11.54 2.41 -22.95
C SER A 30 -11.61 3.88 -22.50
N ALA A 31 -10.60 4.37 -21.76
CA ALA A 31 -10.33 5.79 -21.54
C ALA A 31 -9.30 6.41 -22.51
N LEU A 32 -8.68 5.66 -23.43
CA LEU A 32 -7.71 6.16 -24.43
C LEU A 32 -8.35 6.84 -25.66
N LYS A 33 -9.55 7.39 -25.54
CA LYS A 33 -10.11 8.28 -26.58
C LYS A 33 -10.21 9.71 -26.08
N GLN A 34 -9.07 10.40 -26.17
CA GLN A 34 -8.87 11.83 -26.46
C GLN A 34 -7.81 12.41 -25.53
N GLY A 35 -6.65 12.73 -26.14
CA GLY A 35 -5.74 13.79 -25.69
C GLY A 35 -4.95 13.48 -24.43
N GLU A 36 -3.68 13.12 -24.59
CA GLU A 36 -2.52 13.56 -23.80
C GLU A 36 -2.58 13.70 -22.26
N ASP A 37 -3.54 13.10 -21.56
CA ASP A 37 -3.52 12.98 -20.12
C ASP A 37 -3.27 11.51 -19.76
N LYS A 38 -2.06 11.24 -19.25
CA LYS A 38 -1.78 10.03 -18.48
C LYS A 38 -2.92 9.86 -17.49
N ILE A 39 -3.64 8.74 -17.54
CA ILE A 39 -4.57 8.39 -16.46
C ILE A 39 -3.71 8.40 -15.19
N SER A 40 -3.89 9.41 -14.34
CA SER A 40 -3.17 9.51 -13.07
C SER A 40 -3.38 8.19 -12.33
N ASP A 41 -2.32 7.63 -11.73
CA ASP A 41 -2.39 6.41 -10.91
C ASP A 41 -3.52 6.52 -9.85
N GLU A 42 -3.84 7.74 -9.43
CA GLU A 42 -4.94 8.08 -8.53
C GLU A 42 -6.35 7.71 -9.06
N LYS A 43 -6.57 7.79 -10.39
CA LYS A 43 -7.82 7.37 -11.04
C LYS A 43 -7.94 5.86 -11.18
N LEU A 44 -6.83 5.12 -11.16
CA LEU A 44 -6.85 3.65 -11.19
C LEU A 44 -7.04 3.07 -9.79
N LEU A 45 -6.55 3.75 -8.75
CA LEU A 45 -6.65 3.33 -7.35
C LEU A 45 -8.00 3.64 -6.66
N VAL A 46 -9.09 3.84 -7.42
CA VAL A 46 -10.41 4.22 -6.85
C VAL A 46 -10.89 3.22 -5.79
N LYS A 47 -10.70 1.92 -6.02
CA LYS A 47 -11.10 0.86 -5.08
C LYS A 47 -10.31 0.95 -3.77
N GLN A 48 -8.99 1.15 -3.85
CA GLN A 48 -8.11 1.23 -2.68
C GLN A 48 -8.35 2.53 -1.91
N THR A 49 -8.49 3.66 -2.61
CA THR A 49 -8.83 4.97 -2.03
C THR A 49 -10.15 4.93 -1.28
N ALA A 50 -11.19 4.32 -1.88
CA ALA A 50 -12.49 4.17 -1.23
C ALA A 50 -12.41 3.24 -0.01
N ALA A 51 -11.70 2.11 -0.12
CA ALA A 51 -11.50 1.19 0.99
C ALA A 51 -10.80 1.87 2.18
N ILE A 52 -9.69 2.57 1.93
CA ILE A 52 -8.96 3.31 2.97
C ILE A 52 -9.88 4.35 3.62
N THR A 53 -10.61 5.12 2.83
CA THR A 53 -11.48 6.18 3.36
C THR A 53 -12.60 5.61 4.22
N ASN A 54 -13.24 4.53 3.77
CA ASN A 54 -14.34 3.91 4.50
C ASN A 54 -13.88 3.18 5.78
N LEU A 55 -12.71 2.54 5.75
CA LEU A 55 -12.21 1.76 6.90
C LEU A 55 -11.58 2.65 7.97
N THR A 56 -10.94 3.73 7.57
CA THR A 56 -10.23 4.62 8.50
C THR A 56 -11.09 5.80 8.94
N GLN A 57 -12.18 6.10 8.20
CA GLN A 57 -12.98 7.31 8.35
C GLN A 57 -12.16 8.60 8.15
N GLU A 58 -11.00 8.50 7.49
CA GLU A 58 -10.11 9.60 7.14
C GLU A 58 -9.96 9.72 5.63
N ASN A 59 -9.59 10.91 5.13
CA ASN A 59 -9.18 11.04 3.73
C ASN A 59 -7.98 10.13 3.43
N SER A 60 -8.03 9.40 2.32
CA SER A 60 -7.00 8.41 1.94
C SER A 60 -5.58 8.99 1.90
N GLN A 61 -5.40 10.21 1.36
CA GLN A 61 -4.09 10.85 1.26
C GLN A 61 -3.54 11.16 2.66
N SER A 62 -4.37 11.73 3.54
CA SER A 62 -3.99 12.03 4.92
C SER A 62 -3.63 10.75 5.69
N PHE A 63 -4.40 9.68 5.49
CA PHE A 63 -4.11 8.39 6.07
C PHE A 63 -2.78 7.82 5.56
N LEU A 64 -2.56 7.81 4.24
CA LEU A 64 -1.33 7.28 3.64
C LEU A 64 -0.10 8.07 4.09
N GLN A 65 -0.20 9.38 4.33
CA GLN A 65 0.87 10.17 4.93
C GLN A 65 1.18 9.74 6.37
N LYS A 66 0.16 9.52 7.21
CA LYS A 66 0.37 9.00 8.58
C LYS A 66 0.99 7.62 8.55
N PHE A 67 0.48 6.75 7.68
CA PHE A 67 1.00 5.40 7.48
C PHE A 67 2.44 5.42 7.00
N GLY A 68 2.76 6.22 5.97
CA GLY A 68 4.11 6.35 5.42
C GLY A 68 5.12 6.84 6.44
N ARG A 69 4.72 7.74 7.35
CA ARG A 69 5.55 8.15 8.50
C ARG A 69 5.76 6.99 9.48
N ALA A 70 4.72 6.25 9.84
CA ALA A 70 4.82 5.11 10.75
C ALA A 70 5.66 3.95 10.18
N ALA A 71 5.55 3.73 8.87
CA ALA A 71 6.28 2.68 8.15
C ALA A 71 7.67 3.12 7.64
N LYS A 72 8.08 4.37 7.87
CA LYS A 72 9.27 4.99 7.28
C LYS A 72 10.55 4.18 7.52
N SER A 73 10.74 3.62 8.72
CA SER A 73 11.92 2.81 9.04
C SER A 73 11.99 1.52 8.23
N ASP A 74 10.84 0.91 7.96
CA ASP A 74 10.75 -0.41 7.35
C ASP A 74 10.70 -0.33 5.81
N LEU A 75 10.00 0.67 5.28
CA LEU A 75 9.80 0.90 3.84
C LEU A 75 10.86 1.81 3.21
N CYS A 76 11.22 2.93 3.85
CA CYS A 76 11.88 4.05 3.18
C CYS A 76 13.34 4.24 3.57
N GLN A 77 13.73 3.90 4.80
CA GLN A 77 15.11 4.07 5.27
C GLN A 77 16.03 2.93 4.82
N GLU A 78 17.30 3.29 4.57
CA GLU A 78 18.34 2.31 4.31
C GLU A 78 18.52 1.39 5.52
N GLY A 79 18.30 0.09 5.33
CA GLY A 79 18.31 -0.87 6.43
C GLY A 79 16.98 -1.56 6.66
N GLY A 80 15.86 -0.91 6.30
CA GLY A 80 14.51 -1.44 6.40
C GLY A 80 14.34 -2.73 5.59
N MET A 81 13.55 -3.68 6.12
CA MET A 81 13.41 -5.01 5.50
C MET A 81 12.79 -4.91 4.10
N LEU A 82 11.69 -4.17 3.95
CA LEU A 82 11.02 -3.98 2.66
C LEU A 82 11.87 -3.12 1.71
N ASN A 83 12.59 -2.12 2.24
CA ASN A 83 13.53 -1.33 1.45
C ASN A 83 14.65 -2.20 0.84
N LYS A 84 15.24 -3.10 1.63
CA LYS A 84 16.29 -4.03 1.18
C LYS A 84 15.78 -4.99 0.12
N GLN A 85 14.56 -5.50 0.31
CA GLN A 85 13.93 -6.41 -0.64
C GLN A 85 13.71 -5.71 -1.98
N TRP A 86 13.09 -4.52 -1.96
CA TRP A 86 12.88 -3.72 -3.15
C TRP A 86 14.20 -3.34 -3.84
N LYS A 87 15.23 -2.92 -3.09
CA LYS A 87 16.56 -2.64 -3.68
C LYS A 87 17.20 -3.86 -4.35
N LYS A 88 16.93 -5.06 -3.84
CA LYS A 88 17.53 -6.31 -4.35
C LYS A 88 16.77 -6.86 -5.57
N TRP A 89 15.45 -6.76 -5.58
CA TRP A 89 14.60 -7.47 -6.55
C TRP A 89 13.76 -6.54 -7.43
N GLY A 90 13.69 -5.25 -7.11
CA GLY A 90 12.81 -4.28 -7.78
C GLY A 90 11.34 -4.42 -7.42
N ASP A 91 10.99 -5.35 -6.53
CA ASP A 91 9.61 -5.67 -6.13
C ASP A 91 9.55 -6.05 -4.65
N LEU A 92 8.34 -6.04 -4.09
CA LEU A 92 8.04 -6.49 -2.73
C LEU A 92 7.38 -7.87 -2.78
N ASP A 93 7.81 -8.79 -1.92
CA ASP A 93 7.06 -10.03 -1.74
C ASP A 93 5.75 -9.71 -1.00
N ASN A 94 4.63 -10.15 -1.55
CA ASN A 94 3.32 -9.85 -0.99
C ASN A 94 3.14 -10.38 0.43
N LYS A 95 3.73 -11.53 0.77
CA LYS A 95 3.61 -12.11 2.12
C LYS A 95 4.40 -11.27 3.12
N ASP A 96 5.64 -10.95 2.79
CA ASP A 96 6.49 -10.08 3.61
C ASP A 96 5.85 -8.69 3.78
N ALA A 97 5.27 -8.14 2.71
CA ALA A 97 4.56 -6.86 2.74
C ALA A 97 3.32 -6.93 3.65
N VAL A 98 2.48 -7.96 3.54
CA VAL A 98 1.31 -8.15 4.40
C VAL A 98 1.71 -8.21 5.87
N GLU A 99 2.74 -8.98 6.22
CA GLU A 99 3.18 -9.10 7.61
C GLU A 99 3.69 -7.77 8.17
N ARG A 100 4.55 -7.08 7.42
CA ARG A 100 5.21 -5.85 7.87
C ARG A 100 4.25 -4.67 7.90
N LEU A 101 3.46 -4.48 6.84
CA LEU A 101 2.50 -3.40 6.76
C LEU A 101 1.33 -3.64 7.71
N GLY A 102 0.92 -4.89 7.91
CA GLY A 102 -0.02 -5.28 8.96
C GLY A 102 0.49 -4.90 10.35
N ALA A 103 1.77 -5.11 10.64
CA ALA A 103 2.39 -4.68 11.89
C ALA A 103 2.34 -3.17 12.10
N VAL A 104 2.64 -2.39 11.06
CA VAL A 104 2.49 -0.93 11.13
C VAL A 104 1.03 -0.57 11.44
N LEU A 105 0.06 -1.15 10.73
CA LEU A 105 -1.36 -0.87 10.96
C LEU A 105 -1.81 -1.21 12.39
N VAL A 106 -1.35 -2.34 12.95
CA VAL A 106 -1.62 -2.69 14.35
C VAL A 106 -1.03 -1.68 15.32
N THR A 107 0.21 -1.22 15.08
CA THR A 107 0.81 -0.16 15.92
C THR A 107 0.08 1.18 15.82
N MET A 108 -0.60 1.44 14.68
CA MET A 108 -1.47 2.59 14.48
C MET A 108 -2.87 2.41 15.09
N GLY A 109 -3.18 1.24 15.66
CA GLY A 109 -4.43 0.96 16.36
C GLY A 109 -5.48 0.19 15.54
N PHE A 110 -5.16 -0.27 14.33
CA PHE A 110 -6.09 -1.06 13.51
C PHE A 110 -6.02 -2.54 13.88
N SER A 111 -7.19 -3.17 14.05
CA SER A 111 -7.30 -4.60 14.40
C SER A 111 -8.67 -5.15 14.00
N GLY A 112 -8.86 -6.47 14.08
CA GLY A 112 -10.12 -7.12 13.74
C GLY A 112 -10.48 -6.99 12.26
N ASP A 113 -11.77 -6.91 11.96
CA ASP A 113 -12.31 -7.02 10.59
C ASP A 113 -11.84 -5.91 9.64
N VAL A 114 -11.34 -4.78 10.17
CA VAL A 114 -10.83 -3.67 9.35
C VAL A 114 -9.38 -3.88 8.89
N LEU A 115 -8.60 -4.71 9.59
CA LEU A 115 -7.16 -4.81 9.37
C LEU A 115 -6.83 -5.49 8.03
N SER A 116 -7.47 -6.61 7.73
CA SER A 116 -7.28 -7.39 6.50
C SER A 116 -7.58 -6.59 5.22
N PRO A 117 -8.75 -5.94 5.06
CA PRO A 117 -9.01 -5.16 3.86
C PRO A 117 -8.14 -3.89 3.79
N LEU A 118 -7.74 -3.32 4.93
CA LEU A 118 -6.87 -2.14 4.96
C LEU A 118 -5.43 -2.47 4.54
N VAL A 119 -4.86 -3.59 5.01
CA VAL A 119 -3.51 -4.01 4.60
C VAL A 119 -3.45 -4.30 3.11
N VAL A 120 -4.48 -4.93 2.54
CA VAL A 120 -4.58 -5.14 1.08
C VAL A 120 -4.58 -3.81 0.35
N ALA A 121 -5.46 -2.88 0.73
CA ALA A 121 -5.57 -1.59 0.05
C ALA A 121 -4.25 -0.82 0.06
N VAL A 122 -3.60 -0.73 1.23
CA VAL A 122 -2.31 -0.05 1.39
C VAL A 122 -1.20 -0.74 0.59
N THR A 123 -1.13 -2.07 0.64
CA THR A 123 -0.08 -2.82 -0.07
C THR A 123 -0.21 -2.66 -1.58
N VAL A 124 -1.44 -2.77 -2.11
CA VAL A 124 -1.71 -2.55 -3.55
C VAL A 124 -1.34 -1.13 -3.96
N THR A 125 -1.69 -0.11 -3.15
CA THR A 125 -1.30 1.28 -3.41
C THR A 125 0.23 1.45 -3.48
N ILE A 126 0.97 0.88 -2.52
CA ILE A 126 2.44 0.98 -2.47
C ILE A 126 3.08 0.29 -3.69
N ILE A 127 2.63 -0.92 -4.03
CA ILE A 127 3.21 -1.69 -5.14
C ILE A 127 2.86 -1.03 -6.49
N HIS A 128 1.63 -0.53 -6.65
CA HIS A 128 1.19 0.09 -7.90
C HIS A 128 1.91 1.41 -8.19
N ILE A 129 1.98 2.31 -7.21
CA ILE A 129 2.70 3.60 -7.33
C ILE A 129 4.22 3.40 -7.33
N GLY A 130 4.67 2.33 -6.68
CA GLY A 130 6.08 1.99 -6.50
C GLY A 130 6.63 2.56 -5.19
N LEU A 131 7.48 1.77 -4.54
CA LEU A 131 8.01 2.07 -3.20
C LEU A 131 8.71 3.44 -3.13
N LYS A 132 9.51 3.79 -4.15
CA LYS A 132 10.25 5.06 -4.18
C LYS A 132 9.30 6.25 -4.19
N ALA A 133 8.35 6.27 -5.12
CA ALA A 133 7.36 7.35 -5.23
C ALA A 133 6.50 7.42 -3.97
N PHE A 134 6.08 6.27 -3.43
CA PHE A 134 5.36 6.23 -2.16
C PHE A 134 6.16 6.90 -1.01
N CYS A 135 7.44 6.60 -0.89
CA CYS A 135 8.28 7.21 0.14
C CYS A 135 8.46 8.72 -0.06
N GLU A 136 8.61 9.19 -1.29
CA GLU A 136 8.72 10.63 -1.60
C GLU A 136 7.43 11.39 -1.24
N ASP A 137 6.28 10.83 -1.58
CA ASP A 137 4.97 11.51 -1.45
C ASP A 137 4.35 11.37 -0.05
N TYR A 138 4.61 10.25 0.65
CA TYR A 138 3.88 9.89 1.87
C TYR A 138 4.75 9.69 3.11
N SER A 139 6.08 9.58 3.00
CA SER A 139 6.98 9.42 4.17
C SER A 139 7.73 10.69 4.57
N SER A 140 7.62 11.74 3.75
CA SER A 140 8.20 13.06 4.01
C SER A 140 7.52 13.73 5.20
N GLU A 141 8.34 14.29 6.11
CA GLU A 141 7.82 15.24 7.08
C GLU A 141 7.39 16.47 6.31
N VAL A 142 6.11 16.83 6.39
CA VAL A 142 5.68 18.14 5.92
C VAL A 142 6.26 19.10 6.94
N ASP A 143 7.40 19.72 6.60
CA ASP A 143 7.90 20.92 7.29
C ASP A 143 6.76 21.94 7.23
N HIS A 144 5.99 22.04 8.31
CA HIS A 144 5.12 23.19 8.52
C HIS A 144 6.03 24.38 8.83
N LYS A 145 6.43 25.07 7.76
CA LYS A 145 7.07 26.38 7.84
C LYS A 145 6.03 27.48 7.65
#